data_AF-A0A7Y5SQ76-F1
#
_entry.id   AF-A0A7Y5SQ76-F1
#
_cell.length_a   1.000
_cell.length_b   1.000
_cell.length_c   1.000
_cell.angle_alpha   90.00
_cell.angle_beta   90.00
_cell.angle_gamma   90.00
#
_symmetry.space_group_name_H-M   'P 1'
#
loop_
_entity.id
_entity.type
_entity.pdbx_description
1 polymer ?
#
loop_
_entity_poly.entity_id
_entity_poly.type
_entity_poly.pdbx_seq_one_letter_code
_entity_poly.pdbx_strand_id
1 'polypeptide(L)'
;MIEAVLRTVREAGQSLGVWTLLGIFLVVLVGLLLIGRVPLRYNARNLSARWRTTLLTSLAFTLVIALLTVMLAFVNSMQRMTESTGNPANVLVLADGSTDEAFSNLSPGDVLEVENLQGSGVPAVLEEHGRRLVSRETYMIVNQPIPDAPAGRPKRRFLQLRGCDDPWLTGHVHDIDLFAGKWFSYAGVREIPGMADETAIEAVVGLGAAIALGRDRSPEELRSARNPDRLEVGDTFHLGERTWVVTGILVEVRDGISRRRSARPRTPATGNALSGDDPKFGGGITQCC
;
A
#
# COMPACT_ATOMS: atom_id res chain seq x y z
N MET A 1 6.08 13.45 -19.25
CA MET A 1 6.87 14.71 -19.37
C MET A 1 5.97 15.94 -19.54
N ILE A 2 5.01 15.92 -20.47
CA ILE A 2 4.06 17.03 -20.70
C ILE A 2 3.15 17.28 -19.49
N GLU A 3 2.64 16.24 -18.83
CA GLU A 3 1.82 16.42 -17.61
C GLU A 3 2.58 17.02 -16.43
N ALA A 4 3.86 16.65 -16.26
CA ALA A 4 4.71 17.20 -15.20
C ALA A 4 4.93 18.71 -15.43
N VAL A 5 5.19 19.09 -16.69
CA VAL A 5 5.31 20.49 -17.11
C VAL A 5 4.00 21.24 -16.89
N LEU A 6 2.85 20.67 -17.27
CA LEU A 6 1.53 21.28 -17.06
C LEU A 6 1.18 21.46 -15.56
N ARG A 7 1.55 20.50 -14.69
CA ARG A 7 1.39 20.64 -13.23
C ARG A 7 2.28 21.76 -12.68
N THR A 8 3.57 21.78 -13.03
CA THR A 8 4.47 22.88 -12.62
C THR A 8 4.04 24.24 -13.17
N VAL A 9 3.50 24.33 -14.39
CA VAL A 9 2.98 25.58 -14.97
C VAL A 9 1.69 26.01 -14.28
N ARG A 10 0.84 25.07 -13.86
CA ARG A 10 -0.38 25.36 -13.10
C ARG A 10 -0.09 25.83 -11.68
N GLU A 11 0.85 25.19 -10.99
CA GLU A 11 1.31 25.59 -9.65
C GLU A 11 2.08 26.92 -9.68
N ALA A 12 2.91 27.13 -10.71
CA ALA A 12 3.57 28.41 -10.96
C ALA A 12 2.54 29.51 -11.31
N GLY A 13 1.52 29.21 -12.11
CA GLY A 13 0.45 30.15 -12.47
C GLY A 13 -0.48 30.51 -11.31
N GLN A 14 -0.78 29.56 -10.41
CA GLN A 14 -1.56 29.81 -9.20
C GLN A 14 -0.78 30.67 -8.19
N SER A 15 0.49 30.36 -7.95
CA SER A 15 1.32 31.16 -7.06
C SER A 15 1.53 32.57 -7.61
N LEU A 16 1.82 32.73 -8.91
CA LEU A 16 1.91 34.03 -9.56
C LEU A 16 0.61 34.82 -9.39
N GLY A 17 -0.54 34.21 -9.68
CA GLY A 17 -1.86 34.84 -9.54
C GLY A 17 -2.19 35.26 -8.10
N VAL A 18 -1.83 34.45 -7.11
CA VAL A 18 -1.99 34.80 -5.69
C VAL A 18 -1.11 36.00 -5.32
N TRP A 19 0.15 36.05 -5.76
CA TRP A 19 1.02 37.19 -5.52
C TRP A 19 0.55 38.46 -6.22
N THR A 20 0.02 38.37 -7.45
CA THR A 20 -0.55 39.54 -8.15
C THR A 20 -1.81 40.04 -7.46
N LEU A 21 -2.69 39.15 -7.03
CA LEU A 21 -3.89 39.50 -6.27
C LEU A 21 -3.55 40.12 -4.92
N LEU A 22 -2.55 39.58 -4.21
CA LEU A 22 -2.03 40.15 -2.97
C LEU A 22 -1.40 41.52 -3.19
N GLY A 23 -0.65 41.71 -4.27
CA GLY A 23 -0.06 42.99 -4.66
C GLY A 23 -1.13 44.05 -4.97
N ILE A 24 -2.14 43.70 -5.76
CA ILE A 24 -3.28 44.58 -6.04
C ILE A 24 -4.04 44.91 -4.76
N PHE A 25 -4.31 43.90 -3.92
CA PHE A 25 -4.95 44.11 -2.62
C PHE A 25 -4.15 45.06 -1.73
N LEU A 26 -2.82 44.90 -1.65
CA LEU A 26 -1.94 45.77 -0.88
C LEU A 26 -1.95 47.21 -1.43
N VAL A 27 -1.86 47.38 -2.75
CA VAL A 27 -1.91 48.70 -3.41
C VAL A 27 -3.26 49.38 -3.18
N VAL A 28 -4.35 48.64 -3.29
CA VAL A 28 -5.71 49.13 -2.99
C VAL A 28 -5.85 49.49 -1.52
N LEU A 29 -5.33 48.66 -0.61
CA LEU A 29 -5.34 48.90 0.84
C LEU A 29 -4.55 50.15 1.22
N VAL A 30 -3.34 50.30 0.67
CA VAL A 30 -2.48 51.48 0.87
C VAL A 30 -3.12 52.72 0.23
N GLY A 31 -3.70 52.58 -0.96
CA GLY A 31 -4.44 53.65 -1.63
C GLY A 31 -5.65 54.12 -0.81
N LEU A 32 -6.43 53.20 -0.25
CA LEU A 32 -7.55 53.49 0.66
C LEU A 32 -7.08 54.18 1.94
N LEU A 33 -5.94 53.75 2.49
CA LEU A 33 -5.32 54.36 3.68
C LEU A 33 -4.79 55.77 3.44
N LEU A 34 -4.31 56.06 2.23
CA LEU A 34 -3.78 57.38 1.85
C LEU A 34 -4.88 58.36 1.42
N ILE A 35 -5.93 57.88 0.73
CA ILE A 35 -7.03 58.70 0.18
C ILE A 35 -8.14 58.92 1.21
N GLY A 36 -8.45 57.92 2.04
CA GLY A 36 -9.42 58.02 3.11
C GLY A 36 -8.73 58.05 4.46
N ARG A 37 -8.88 59.12 5.24
CA ARG A 37 -8.64 59.09 6.69
C ARG A 37 -9.68 58.20 7.36
N VAL A 38 -9.64 56.90 7.09
CA VAL A 38 -10.44 55.90 7.82
C VAL A 38 -9.98 56.00 9.28
N PRO A 39 -10.86 56.36 10.24
CA PRO A 39 -10.46 56.46 11.63
C PRO A 39 -10.32 55.04 12.22
N LEU A 40 -9.27 54.32 11.79
CA LEU A 40 -8.94 52.96 12.24
C LEU A 40 -8.80 52.90 13.76
N ARG A 41 -8.28 53.98 14.36
CA ARG A 41 -8.16 54.13 15.81
C ARG A 41 -9.53 54.18 16.52
N TYR A 42 -10.56 54.71 15.85
CA TYR A 42 -11.93 54.72 16.37
C TYR A 42 -12.57 53.33 16.25
N ASN A 43 -12.43 52.67 15.10
CA ASN A 43 -12.94 51.31 14.89
C ASN A 43 -12.28 50.28 15.81
N ALA A 44 -10.96 50.34 15.99
CA ALA A 44 -10.22 49.49 16.94
C ALA A 44 -10.67 49.70 18.39
N ARG A 45 -10.89 50.97 18.79
CA ARG A 45 -11.39 51.28 20.14
C ARG A 45 -12.83 50.79 20.34
N ASN A 46 -13.65 50.84 19.29
CA ASN A 46 -15.02 50.32 19.30
C ASN A 46 -15.05 48.77 19.37
N LEU A 47 -14.12 48.08 18.70
CA LEU A 47 -13.92 46.62 18.81
C LEU A 47 -13.56 46.21 20.26
N SER A 48 -12.68 46.97 20.93
CA SER A 48 -12.35 46.71 22.34
C SER A 48 -13.49 47.06 23.30
N ALA A 49 -14.24 48.13 23.04
CA ALA A 49 -15.38 48.53 23.87
C ALA A 49 -16.53 47.49 23.82
N ARG A 50 -16.69 46.76 22.70
CA ARG A 50 -17.69 45.70 22.51
C ARG A 50 -17.07 44.32 22.26
N TRP A 51 -16.00 44.01 22.99
CA TRP A 51 -15.19 42.81 22.78
C TRP A 51 -16.00 41.50 22.79
N ARG A 52 -17.08 41.39 23.57
CA ARG A 52 -17.91 40.19 23.65
C ARG A 52 -18.65 39.89 22.34
N THR A 53 -19.29 40.89 21.74
CA THR A 53 -20.04 40.72 20.48
C THR A 53 -19.11 40.48 19.30
N THR A 54 -17.96 41.17 19.28
CA THR A 54 -16.93 40.98 18.25
C THR A 54 -16.28 39.59 18.35
N LEU A 55 -16.03 39.11 19.58
CA LEU A 55 -15.50 37.76 19.78
C LEU A 55 -16.49 36.71 19.28
N LEU A 56 -17.78 36.86 19.61
CA LEU A 56 -18.82 35.93 19.19
C LEU A 56 -18.92 35.82 17.65
N THR A 57 -18.86 36.94 16.92
CA THR A 57 -18.88 36.91 15.45
C THR A 57 -17.60 36.30 14.88
N SER A 58 -16.44 36.65 15.41
CA SER A 58 -15.17 36.08 14.97
C SER A 58 -15.10 34.55 15.19
N LEU A 59 -15.64 34.07 16.30
CA LEU A 59 -15.69 32.65 16.64
C LEU A 59 -16.68 31.91 15.74
N ALA A 60 -17.83 32.50 15.43
CA ALA A 60 -18.77 31.95 14.46
C ALA A 60 -18.14 31.77 13.08
N PHE A 61 -17.46 32.80 12.55
CA PHE A 61 -16.75 32.68 11.26
C PHE A 61 -15.60 31.68 11.31
N THR A 62 -14.81 31.67 12.38
CA THR A 62 -13.70 30.73 12.57
C THR A 62 -14.21 29.28 12.57
N LEU A 63 -15.32 29.02 13.25
CA LEU A 63 -15.93 27.69 13.29
C LEU A 63 -16.37 27.23 11.89
N VAL A 64 -16.99 28.12 11.11
CA VAL A 64 -17.41 27.80 9.73
C VAL A 64 -16.18 27.49 8.85
N ILE A 65 -15.14 28.32 8.91
CA ILE A 65 -13.91 28.11 8.13
C ILE A 65 -13.22 26.80 8.57
N ALA A 66 -13.16 26.52 9.87
CA ALA A 66 -12.59 25.29 10.41
C ALA A 66 -13.35 24.06 9.89
N LEU A 67 -14.68 24.09 9.93
CA LEU A 67 -15.53 23.01 9.41
C LEU A 67 -15.26 22.75 7.92
N LEU A 68 -15.22 23.80 7.10
CA LEU A 68 -14.93 23.69 5.67
C LEU A 68 -13.52 23.13 5.41
N THR A 69 -12.53 23.57 6.19
CA THR A 69 -11.14 23.13 6.06
C THR A 69 -10.99 21.65 6.44
N VAL A 70 -11.61 21.21 7.54
CA VAL A 70 -11.58 19.80 7.97
C VAL A 70 -12.24 18.90 6.93
N MET A 71 -13.37 19.32 6.35
CA MET A 71 -14.04 18.56 5.30
C MET A 71 -13.13 18.39 4.06
N LEU A 72 -12.44 19.44 3.62
CA LEU A 72 -11.53 19.36 2.48
C LEU A 72 -10.29 18.50 2.78
N ALA A 73 -9.74 18.62 4.00
CA ALA A 73 -8.62 17.80 4.45
C ALA A 73 -9.00 16.31 4.49
N PHE A 74 -10.21 15.99 4.95
CA PHE A 74 -10.74 14.63 4.96
C PHE A 74 -10.86 14.05 3.55
N VAL A 75 -11.42 14.79 2.60
CA VAL A 75 -11.53 14.35 1.19
C VAL A 75 -10.15 14.09 0.58
N ASN A 76 -9.19 15.00 0.78
CA ASN A 76 -7.82 14.83 0.31
C ASN A 76 -7.16 13.59 0.94
N SER A 77 -7.42 13.34 2.24
CA SER A 77 -6.96 12.12 2.90
C SER A 77 -7.53 10.86 2.25
N MET A 78 -8.83 10.81 1.95
CA MET A 78 -9.44 9.66 1.27
C MET A 78 -8.83 9.46 -0.12
N GLN A 79 -8.64 10.54 -0.89
CA GLN A 79 -7.99 10.46 -2.21
C GLN A 79 -6.57 9.90 -2.09
N ARG A 80 -5.76 10.40 -1.16
CA ARG A 80 -4.39 9.91 -0.95
C ARG A 80 -4.34 8.45 -0.53
N MET A 81 -5.27 8.01 0.32
CA MET A 81 -5.34 6.62 0.74
C MET A 81 -5.65 5.70 -0.44
N THR A 82 -6.55 6.11 -1.35
CA THR A 82 -6.91 5.31 -2.53
C THR A 82 -5.90 5.41 -3.67
N GLU A 83 -5.22 6.55 -3.86
CA GLU A 83 -4.18 6.71 -4.89
C GLU A 83 -2.95 5.84 -4.58
N SER A 84 -2.61 5.67 -3.30
CA SER A 84 -1.41 4.92 -2.90
C SER A 84 -1.52 3.40 -3.05
N THR A 85 -2.71 2.85 -3.26
CA THR A 85 -2.92 1.39 -3.26
C THR A 85 -2.71 0.73 -4.63
N GLY A 86 -2.46 1.49 -5.70
CA GLY A 86 -2.30 0.93 -7.04
C GLY A 86 -1.22 1.62 -7.85
N ASN A 87 -0.53 0.84 -8.68
CA ASN A 87 0.39 1.39 -9.67
C ASN A 87 -0.40 1.79 -10.94
N PRO A 88 -0.42 3.08 -11.34
CA PRO A 88 -1.19 3.55 -12.49
C PRO A 88 -0.68 3.01 -13.84
N ALA A 89 0.51 2.42 -13.90
CA ALA A 89 1.04 1.77 -15.10
C ALA A 89 0.53 0.34 -15.28
N ASN A 90 -0.05 -0.27 -14.24
CA ASN A 90 -0.52 -1.64 -14.28
C ASN A 90 -2.00 -1.71 -14.66
N VAL A 91 -2.34 -2.70 -15.48
CA VAL A 91 -3.71 -2.98 -15.89
C VAL A 91 -4.11 -4.33 -15.33
N LEU A 92 -5.19 -4.35 -14.54
CA LEU A 92 -5.81 -5.58 -14.06
C LEU A 92 -6.84 -6.05 -15.10
N VAL A 93 -6.67 -7.27 -15.59
CA VAL A 93 -7.59 -7.89 -16.55
C VAL A 93 -8.47 -8.88 -15.81
N LEU A 94 -9.78 -8.69 -15.89
CA LEU A 94 -10.79 -9.58 -15.30
C LEU A 94 -11.69 -10.12 -16.40
N ALA A 95 -12.34 -11.25 -16.13
CA ALA A 95 -13.36 -11.80 -17.01
C ALA A 95 -14.56 -10.85 -17.12
N ASP A 96 -15.20 -10.85 -18.29
CA ASP A 96 -16.38 -10.01 -18.53
C ASP A 96 -17.50 -10.35 -17.53
N GLY A 97 -18.17 -9.31 -17.03
CA GLY A 97 -19.18 -9.43 -15.98
C GLY A 97 -18.64 -9.67 -14.55
N SER A 98 -17.33 -9.81 -14.34
CA SER A 98 -16.76 -9.88 -12.99
C SER A 98 -16.52 -8.50 -12.39
N THR A 99 -16.91 -8.31 -11.13
CA THR A 99 -16.64 -7.07 -10.38
C THR A 99 -15.43 -7.17 -9.45
N ASP A 100 -14.84 -8.36 -9.31
CA ASP A 100 -13.71 -8.64 -8.41
C ASP A 100 -12.87 -9.83 -8.90
N GLU A 101 -11.62 -9.91 -8.48
CA GLU A 101 -10.70 -11.01 -8.79
C GLU A 101 -11.15 -12.35 -8.19
N ALA A 102 -11.90 -12.32 -7.08
CA ALA A 102 -12.43 -13.52 -6.43
C ALA A 102 -13.47 -14.30 -7.27
N PHE A 103 -14.16 -13.61 -8.19
CA PHE A 103 -15.18 -14.22 -9.07
C PHE A 103 -14.76 -14.20 -10.54
N SER A 104 -13.60 -13.64 -10.85
CA SER A 104 -13.06 -13.60 -12.21
C SER A 104 -12.50 -14.96 -12.60
N ASN A 105 -12.95 -15.48 -13.74
CA ASN A 105 -12.44 -16.73 -14.31
C ASN A 105 -12.05 -16.50 -15.76
N LEU A 106 -10.74 -16.44 -16.02
CA LEU A 106 -10.18 -16.35 -17.36
C LEU A 106 -9.72 -17.74 -17.80
N SER A 107 -10.06 -18.14 -19.03
CA SER A 107 -9.55 -19.40 -19.56
C SER A 107 -8.05 -19.28 -19.89
N PRO A 108 -7.28 -20.37 -19.87
CA PRO A 108 -5.86 -20.32 -20.27
C PRO A 108 -5.63 -19.76 -21.68
N GLY A 109 -6.61 -19.89 -22.58
CA GLY A 109 -6.58 -19.31 -23.91
C GLY A 109 -6.65 -17.78 -23.88
N ASP A 110 -7.59 -17.23 -23.10
CA ASP A 110 -7.76 -15.78 -22.95
C ASP A 110 -6.53 -15.14 -22.31
N VAL A 111 -5.92 -15.81 -21.32
CA VAL A 111 -4.69 -15.34 -20.68
C VAL A 111 -3.53 -15.26 -21.68
N LEU A 112 -3.40 -16.25 -22.56
CA LEU A 112 -2.38 -16.25 -23.61
C LEU A 112 -2.65 -15.18 -24.67
N GLU A 113 -3.92 -14.93 -25.02
CA GLU A 113 -4.28 -13.85 -25.95
C GLU A 113 -3.91 -12.50 -25.35
N VAL A 114 -4.28 -12.24 -24.08
CA VAL A 114 -3.95 -11.01 -23.34
C VAL A 114 -2.45 -10.77 -23.30
N GLU A 115 -1.66 -11.80 -23.00
CA GLU A 115 -0.20 -11.71 -22.98
C GLU A 115 0.38 -11.42 -24.38
N ASN A 116 -0.30 -11.88 -25.44
CA ASN A 116 0.08 -11.69 -26.83
C ASN A 116 -0.57 -10.50 -27.53
N LEU A 117 -1.29 -9.64 -26.80
CA LEU A 117 -1.92 -8.46 -27.37
C LEU A 117 -0.86 -7.51 -27.95
N GLN A 118 -0.71 -7.58 -29.27
CA GLN A 118 0.02 -6.63 -30.10
C GLN A 118 -1.00 -5.93 -31.00
N GLY A 119 -1.57 -4.82 -30.52
CA GLY A 119 -2.66 -4.11 -31.20
C GLY A 119 -2.41 -2.62 -31.36
N SER A 120 -2.70 -2.08 -32.54
CA SER A 120 -2.74 -0.64 -32.82
C SER A 120 -3.94 0.00 -32.10
N GLY A 121 -3.77 0.37 -30.82
CA GLY A 121 -4.79 1.05 -30.01
C GLY A 121 -4.91 0.59 -28.56
N VAL A 122 -4.30 -0.55 -28.20
CA VAL A 122 -4.16 -1.03 -26.81
C VAL A 122 -2.72 -0.78 -26.38
N PRO A 123 -2.43 -0.29 -25.16
CA PRO A 123 -1.06 -0.17 -24.69
C PRO A 123 -0.40 -1.55 -24.78
N ALA A 124 0.66 -1.66 -25.59
CA ALA A 124 1.40 -2.89 -25.73
C ALA A 124 1.94 -3.32 -24.37
N VAL A 125 1.89 -4.62 -24.10
CA VAL A 125 2.49 -5.19 -22.89
C VAL A 125 3.96 -4.79 -22.85
N LEU A 126 4.38 -4.19 -21.75
CA LEU A 126 5.76 -3.76 -21.58
C LEU A 126 6.67 -5.00 -21.57
N GLU A 127 7.73 -4.93 -22.37
CA GLU A 127 8.77 -5.95 -22.40
C GLU A 127 10.01 -5.42 -21.68
N GLU A 128 10.49 -6.15 -20.68
CA GLU A 128 11.72 -5.86 -19.97
C GLU A 128 12.64 -7.08 -20.05
N HIS A 129 13.89 -6.88 -20.51
CA HIS A 129 14.88 -7.95 -20.70
C HIS A 129 14.38 -9.14 -21.56
N GLY A 130 13.51 -8.87 -22.55
CA GLY A 130 12.93 -9.89 -23.43
C GLY A 130 11.84 -10.74 -22.79
N ARG A 131 11.32 -10.33 -21.62
CA ARG A 131 10.15 -10.93 -20.97
C ARG A 131 9.02 -9.91 -20.94
N ARG A 132 7.79 -10.39 -21.16
CA ARG A 132 6.60 -9.58 -21.00
C ARG A 132 6.25 -9.45 -19.53
N LEU A 133 5.96 -8.22 -19.09
CA LEU A 133 5.56 -7.93 -17.72
C LEU A 133 4.09 -8.29 -17.52
N VAL A 134 3.81 -9.58 -17.43
CA VAL A 134 2.46 -10.14 -17.19
C VAL A 134 2.53 -11.09 -16.01
N SER A 135 1.67 -10.84 -15.02
CA SER A 135 1.52 -11.73 -13.87
C SER A 135 0.24 -12.54 -14.03
N ARG A 136 0.36 -13.86 -14.14
CA ARG A 136 -0.78 -14.78 -14.17
C ARG A 136 -1.09 -15.20 -12.75
N GLU A 137 -2.26 -14.82 -12.27
CA GLU A 137 -2.62 -14.98 -10.87
C GLU A 137 -3.94 -15.70 -10.69
N THR A 138 -4.03 -16.49 -9.63
CA THR A 138 -5.26 -17.11 -9.17
C THR A 138 -5.50 -16.66 -7.74
N TYR A 139 -6.60 -15.96 -7.52
CA TYR A 139 -6.97 -15.45 -6.20
C TYR A 139 -7.99 -16.38 -5.53
N MET A 140 -7.72 -16.74 -4.28
CA MET A 140 -8.57 -17.63 -3.50
C MET A 140 -8.70 -17.14 -2.07
N ILE A 141 -9.91 -17.26 -1.51
CA ILE A 141 -10.17 -16.98 -0.09
C ILE A 141 -10.42 -18.30 0.61
N VAL A 142 -9.53 -18.67 1.54
CA VAL A 142 -9.60 -19.92 2.29
C VAL A 142 -10.04 -19.65 3.73
N ASN A 143 -11.01 -20.44 4.19
CA ASN A 143 -11.50 -20.38 5.56
C ASN A 143 -10.65 -21.29 6.46
N GLN A 144 -9.70 -20.70 7.18
CA GLN A 144 -8.76 -21.40 8.06
C GLN A 144 -9.31 -21.47 9.50
N PRO A 145 -9.41 -22.65 10.13
CA PRO A 145 -9.70 -22.75 11.56
C PRO A 145 -8.51 -22.23 12.39
N ILE A 146 -8.80 -21.60 13.52
CA ILE A 146 -7.79 -21.16 14.49
C ILE A 146 -7.75 -22.19 15.63
N PRO A 147 -6.66 -22.97 15.80
CA PRO A 147 -6.61 -24.09 16.73
C PRO A 147 -6.91 -23.70 18.18
N ASP A 148 -6.31 -22.61 18.68
CA ASP A 148 -6.48 -22.13 20.06
C ASP A 148 -7.06 -20.71 20.09
N ALA A 149 -8.25 -20.54 19.50
CA ALA A 149 -8.92 -19.24 19.48
C ALA A 149 -9.28 -18.79 20.91
N PRO A 150 -8.79 -17.60 21.37
CA PRO A 150 -9.13 -17.07 22.69
C PRO A 150 -10.63 -16.92 22.88
N ALA A 151 -11.10 -17.05 24.13
CA ALA A 151 -12.51 -16.87 24.46
C ALA A 151 -13.03 -15.51 23.97
N GLY A 152 -14.11 -15.52 23.17
CA GLY A 152 -14.71 -14.32 22.59
C GLY A 152 -14.16 -13.90 21.21
N ARG A 153 -13.14 -14.58 20.66
CA ARG A 153 -12.71 -14.39 19.27
C ARG A 153 -13.36 -15.40 18.31
N PRO A 154 -13.49 -15.04 17.02
CA PRO A 154 -13.88 -16.00 15.98
C PRO A 154 -12.94 -17.21 15.96
N LYS A 155 -13.51 -18.42 15.86
CA LYS A 155 -12.75 -19.68 15.76
C LYS A 155 -12.18 -19.95 14.37
N ARG A 156 -12.45 -19.05 13.42
CA ARG A 156 -12.11 -19.17 12.02
C ARG A 156 -11.73 -17.81 11.47
N ARG A 157 -10.85 -17.78 10.49
CA ARG A 157 -10.45 -16.58 9.75
C ARG A 157 -10.46 -16.84 8.25
N PHE A 158 -10.62 -15.77 7.49
CA PHE A 158 -10.42 -15.80 6.05
C PHE A 158 -8.97 -15.46 5.75
N LEU A 159 -8.26 -16.39 5.12
CA LEU A 159 -6.92 -16.20 4.60
C LEU A 159 -7.01 -15.99 3.10
N GLN A 160 -6.43 -14.89 2.62
CA GLN A 160 -6.33 -14.60 1.20
C GLN A 160 -5.05 -15.24 0.66
N LEU A 161 -5.20 -16.09 -0.34
CA LEU A 161 -4.13 -16.77 -1.04
C LEU A 161 -4.10 -16.30 -2.49
N ARG A 162 -2.92 -15.99 -3.00
CA ARG A 162 -2.70 -15.63 -4.39
C ARG A 162 -1.67 -16.57 -5.01
N GLY A 163 -2.13 -17.52 -5.80
CA GLY A 163 -1.24 -18.33 -6.64
C GLY A 163 -0.70 -17.49 -7.79
N CYS A 164 0.59 -17.61 -8.08
CA CYS A 164 1.24 -17.00 -9.26
C CYS A 164 2.20 -18.00 -9.93
N ASP A 165 2.41 -17.82 -11.23
CA ASP A 165 3.24 -18.73 -12.06
C ASP A 165 4.75 -18.44 -11.90
N ASP A 166 5.16 -17.18 -12.15
CA ASP A 166 6.53 -16.70 -11.89
C ASP A 166 6.53 -15.72 -10.71
N PRO A 167 6.93 -16.15 -9.50
CA PRO A 167 6.86 -15.30 -8.31
C PRO A 167 7.77 -14.07 -8.38
N TRP A 168 8.90 -14.17 -9.09
CA TRP A 168 9.81 -13.03 -9.22
C TRP A 168 9.22 -11.97 -10.15
N LEU A 169 8.66 -12.40 -11.28
CA LEU A 169 8.00 -11.50 -12.22
C LEU A 169 6.76 -10.85 -11.59
N THR A 170 5.95 -11.62 -10.86
CA THR A 170 4.81 -11.12 -10.10
C THR A 170 5.22 -10.06 -9.09
N GLY A 171 6.28 -10.30 -8.32
CA GLY A 171 6.82 -9.30 -7.38
C GLY A 171 7.22 -8.01 -8.09
N HIS A 172 7.89 -8.12 -9.26
CA HIS A 172 8.30 -6.95 -10.05
C HIS A 172 7.11 -6.19 -10.64
N VAL A 173 6.09 -6.88 -11.16
CA VAL A 173 4.87 -6.24 -11.68
C VAL A 173 4.14 -5.47 -10.57
N HIS A 174 4.09 -6.00 -9.34
CA HIS A 174 3.38 -5.36 -8.23
C HIS A 174 4.23 -4.38 -7.40
N ASP A 175 5.48 -4.12 -7.77
CA ASP A 175 6.44 -3.34 -6.97
C ASP A 175 6.61 -3.89 -5.52
N ILE A 176 6.53 -5.22 -5.37
CA ILE A 176 6.70 -5.92 -4.09
C ILE A 176 8.08 -6.57 -4.04
N ASP A 177 8.75 -6.43 -2.90
CA ASP A 177 10.07 -7.02 -2.67
C ASP A 177 10.04 -7.88 -1.39
N LEU A 178 11.09 -8.65 -1.18
CA LEU A 178 11.23 -9.50 0.00
C LEU A 178 12.02 -8.76 1.08
N PHE A 179 11.42 -8.66 2.26
CA PHE A 179 12.15 -8.23 3.45
C PHE A 179 13.17 -9.28 3.87
N ALA A 180 12.74 -10.54 3.85
CA ALA A 180 13.54 -11.68 4.28
C ALA A 180 13.20 -12.92 3.46
N GLY A 181 14.18 -13.83 3.34
CA GLY A 181 14.00 -15.12 2.68
C GLY A 181 14.19 -15.05 1.16
N LYS A 182 13.46 -15.90 0.46
CA LYS A 182 13.51 -16.06 -1.00
C LYS A 182 12.10 -16.31 -1.53
N TRP A 183 11.90 -16.03 -2.82
CA TRP A 183 10.70 -16.47 -3.53
C TRP A 183 10.62 -18.00 -3.52
N PHE A 184 9.40 -18.54 -3.55
CA PHE A 184 9.19 -19.98 -3.63
C PHE A 184 9.72 -20.55 -4.95
N SER A 185 10.07 -21.82 -4.95
CA SER A 185 10.58 -22.51 -6.13
C SER A 185 9.47 -22.77 -7.14
N TYR A 186 9.82 -23.00 -8.40
CA TYR A 186 8.83 -23.36 -9.44
C TYR A 186 8.06 -24.66 -9.11
N ALA A 187 8.67 -25.57 -8.33
CA ALA A 187 7.98 -26.76 -7.83
C ALA A 187 6.94 -26.43 -6.75
N GLY A 188 7.10 -25.31 -6.03
CA GLY A 188 6.18 -24.85 -4.98
C GLY A 188 6.09 -25.77 -3.76
N VAL A 189 6.92 -26.81 -3.68
CA VAL A 189 6.89 -27.82 -2.61
C VAL A 189 8.29 -28.14 -2.12
N ARG A 190 8.39 -28.47 -0.83
CA ARG A 190 9.63 -28.87 -0.18
C ARG A 190 9.37 -29.98 0.82
N GLU A 191 10.29 -30.93 0.91
CA GLU A 191 10.31 -31.92 1.99
C GLU A 191 10.68 -31.27 3.33
N ILE A 192 9.95 -31.64 4.39
CA ILE A 192 10.22 -31.11 5.73
C ILE A 192 11.40 -31.88 6.34
N PRO A 193 12.50 -31.21 6.74
CA PRO A 193 13.62 -31.89 7.38
C PRO A 193 13.19 -32.58 8.68
N GLY A 194 13.28 -33.91 8.73
CA GLY A 194 12.96 -34.70 9.92
C GLY A 194 11.62 -35.42 9.90
N MET A 195 10.77 -35.19 8.89
CA MET A 195 9.56 -35.98 8.64
C MET A 195 9.65 -36.57 7.24
N ALA A 196 10.10 -37.81 7.15
CA ALA A 196 10.16 -38.53 5.89
C ALA A 196 8.73 -38.67 5.34
N ASP A 197 8.56 -38.36 4.05
CA ASP A 197 7.30 -38.47 3.29
C ASP A 197 6.26 -37.34 3.51
N GLU A 198 6.58 -36.29 4.28
CA GLU A 198 5.71 -35.11 4.41
C GLU A 198 6.22 -33.93 3.58
N THR A 199 5.45 -33.56 2.55
CA THR A 199 5.73 -32.40 1.70
C THR A 199 5.00 -31.16 2.22
N ALA A 200 5.74 -30.08 2.43
CA ALA A 200 5.17 -28.75 2.69
C ALA A 200 5.07 -27.93 1.41
N ILE A 201 4.02 -27.13 1.29
CA ILE A 201 3.89 -26.13 0.23
C ILE A 201 4.68 -24.88 0.61
N GLU A 202 5.50 -24.38 -0.30
CA GLU A 202 6.23 -23.14 -0.12
C GLU A 202 5.29 -21.95 -0.31
N ALA A 203 5.24 -21.04 0.68
CA ALA A 203 4.52 -19.77 0.58
C ALA A 203 5.42 -18.59 0.90
N VAL A 204 5.07 -17.44 0.35
CA VAL A 204 5.64 -16.15 0.68
C VAL A 204 4.54 -15.32 1.34
N VAL A 205 4.81 -14.83 2.55
CA VAL A 205 3.76 -14.28 3.41
C VAL A 205 3.95 -12.77 3.59
N GLY A 206 2.88 -11.99 3.43
CA GLY A 206 2.90 -10.58 3.79
C GLY A 206 3.17 -10.36 5.28
N LEU A 207 3.91 -9.30 5.63
CA LEU A 207 4.27 -9.02 7.02
C LEU A 207 3.06 -8.98 7.98
N GLY A 208 1.92 -8.44 7.52
CA GLY A 208 0.69 -8.40 8.31
C GLY A 208 0.10 -9.79 8.57
N ALA A 209 0.09 -10.63 7.53
CA ALA A 209 -0.30 -12.03 7.66
C ALA A 209 0.67 -12.79 8.58
N ALA A 210 1.98 -12.61 8.45
CA ALA A 210 2.96 -13.27 9.31
C ALA A 210 2.74 -12.97 10.80
N ILE A 211 2.39 -11.72 11.16
CA ILE A 211 2.06 -11.32 12.54
C ILE A 211 0.74 -11.98 13.00
N ALA A 212 -0.30 -11.92 12.17
CA ALA A 212 -1.60 -12.49 12.51
C ALA A 212 -1.54 -14.02 12.67
N LEU A 213 -0.90 -14.71 11.72
CA LEU A 213 -0.67 -16.16 11.78
C LEU A 213 0.21 -16.53 13.00
N GLY A 214 1.24 -15.74 13.30
CA GLY A 214 2.17 -16.00 14.39
C GLY A 214 1.55 -15.94 15.79
N ARG A 215 0.63 -15.00 16.02
CA ARG A 215 -0.08 -14.81 17.29
C ARG A 215 -1.15 -15.86 17.59
N ASP A 216 -1.70 -16.46 16.55
CA ASP A 216 -2.78 -17.45 16.64
C ASP A 216 -2.24 -18.91 16.71
N ARG A 217 -0.92 -19.07 16.88
CA ARG A 217 -0.27 -20.37 17.13
C ARG A 217 -0.67 -20.92 18.49
N SER A 218 -0.69 -22.25 18.59
CA SER A 218 -0.94 -22.94 19.85
C SER A 218 0.14 -22.63 20.89
N PRO A 219 -0.15 -22.80 22.20
CA PRO A 219 0.82 -22.57 23.26
C PRO A 219 2.07 -23.44 23.18
N GLU A 220 2.00 -24.58 22.49
CA GLU A 220 3.15 -25.46 22.24
C GLU A 220 4.03 -24.92 21.12
N GLU A 221 3.43 -24.52 20.00
CA GLU A 221 4.13 -23.89 18.87
C GLU A 221 4.75 -22.54 19.25
N LEU A 222 4.11 -21.76 20.13
CA LEU A 222 4.67 -20.49 20.62
C LEU A 222 5.93 -20.69 21.47
N ARG A 223 6.07 -21.82 22.16
CA ARG A 223 7.28 -22.14 22.96
C ARG A 223 8.46 -22.57 22.09
N SER A 224 8.19 -23.22 20.96
CA SER A 224 9.21 -23.64 19.99
C SER A 224 9.50 -22.59 18.93
N ALA A 225 8.67 -21.55 18.81
CA ALA A 225 8.82 -20.47 17.86
C ALA A 225 10.09 -19.65 18.09
N ARG A 226 10.77 -19.29 16.99
CA ARG A 226 11.91 -18.34 17.04
C ARG A 226 11.47 -16.95 17.49
N ASN A 227 10.28 -16.55 17.05
CA ASN A 227 9.68 -15.27 17.38
C ASN A 227 8.20 -15.50 17.72
N PRO A 228 7.72 -15.15 18.93
CA PRO A 228 6.34 -15.38 19.32
C PRO A 228 5.35 -14.44 18.61
N ASP A 229 5.79 -13.25 18.20
CA ASP A 229 4.90 -12.20 17.68
C ASP A 229 4.58 -12.33 16.18
N ARG A 230 5.38 -13.09 15.42
CA ARG A 230 5.21 -13.30 13.97
C ARG A 230 5.80 -14.62 13.50
N LEU A 231 5.35 -15.10 12.35
CA LEU A 231 6.03 -16.16 11.61
C LEU A 231 7.31 -15.62 10.96
N GLU A 232 8.37 -16.41 11.03
CA GLU A 232 9.64 -16.11 10.35
C GLU A 232 9.92 -17.11 9.21
N VAL A 233 10.94 -16.83 8.40
CA VAL A 233 11.34 -17.70 7.30
C VAL A 233 11.76 -19.07 7.84
N GLY A 234 11.14 -20.12 7.33
CA GLY A 234 11.30 -21.51 7.76
C GLY A 234 10.27 -21.97 8.78
N ASP A 235 9.44 -21.08 9.33
CA ASP A 235 8.32 -21.48 10.17
C ASP A 235 7.20 -22.08 9.31
N THR A 236 6.39 -22.95 9.90
CA THR A 236 5.28 -23.63 9.23
C THR A 236 3.93 -23.20 9.77
N PHE A 237 2.90 -23.32 8.95
CA PHE A 237 1.50 -23.16 9.36
C PHE A 237 0.63 -24.15 8.58
N HIS A 238 -0.53 -24.51 9.14
CA HIS A 238 -1.44 -25.47 8.52
C HIS A 238 -2.62 -24.78 7.85
N LEU A 239 -2.99 -25.25 6.66
CA LEU A 239 -4.16 -24.78 5.95
C LEU A 239 -4.90 -25.98 5.33
N GLY A 240 -6.07 -26.29 5.90
CA GLY A 240 -6.75 -27.56 5.64
C GLY A 240 -5.87 -28.74 6.10
N GLU A 241 -5.72 -29.74 5.25
CA GLU A 241 -4.90 -30.93 5.49
C GLU A 241 -3.42 -30.76 5.07
N ARG A 242 -3.03 -29.56 4.60
CA ARG A 242 -1.69 -29.32 4.07
C ARG A 242 -0.86 -28.43 4.98
N THR A 243 0.41 -28.80 5.13
CA THR A 243 1.43 -28.00 5.82
C THR A 243 2.07 -27.02 4.84
N TRP A 244 2.18 -25.77 5.23
CA TRP A 244 2.80 -24.70 4.46
C TRP A 244 4.04 -24.20 5.18
N VAL A 245 5.10 -23.90 4.44
CA VAL A 245 6.35 -23.36 4.96
C VAL A 245 6.59 -21.95 4.44
N VAL A 246 6.90 -21.03 5.34
CA VAL A 246 7.22 -19.64 4.99
C VAL A 246 8.62 -19.59 4.39
N THR A 247 8.72 -19.28 3.10
CA THR A 247 10.01 -19.17 2.39
C THR A 247 10.50 -17.73 2.26
N GLY A 248 9.58 -16.77 2.30
CA GLY A 248 9.88 -15.35 2.25
C GLY A 248 8.82 -14.51 2.96
N ILE A 249 9.22 -13.30 3.34
CA ILE A 249 8.32 -12.29 3.93
C ILE A 249 8.28 -11.08 2.99
N LEU A 250 7.09 -10.74 2.50
CA LEU A 250 6.89 -9.59 1.62
C LEU A 250 7.00 -8.28 2.40
N VAL A 251 7.56 -7.28 1.74
CA VAL A 251 7.48 -5.88 2.13
C VAL A 251 7.20 -5.04 0.89
N GLU A 252 6.37 -4.02 1.07
CA GLU A 252 6.13 -3.04 0.02
C GLU A 252 7.38 -2.18 -0.18
N VAL A 253 7.82 -2.01 -1.42
CA VAL A 253 8.92 -1.12 -1.74
C VAL A 253 8.40 0.32 -1.68
N ARG A 254 8.60 1.00 -0.55
CA ARG A 254 8.42 2.46 -0.53
C ARG A 254 9.50 3.11 -1.38
N ASP A 255 9.07 3.82 -2.42
CA ASP A 255 9.88 4.61 -3.34
C ASP A 255 10.93 5.44 -2.59
N GLY A 256 12.17 4.93 -2.57
CA GLY A 256 13.32 5.63 -1.99
C GLY A 256 14.43 4.74 -1.44
N ILE A 257 14.12 3.54 -0.91
CA ILE A 257 15.12 2.75 -0.15
C ILE A 257 15.57 1.46 -0.88
N SER A 258 14.69 0.75 -1.62
CA SER A 258 15.06 -0.56 -2.20
C SER A 258 15.69 -0.53 -3.60
N ARG A 259 15.45 0.50 -4.45
CA ARG A 259 16.02 0.53 -5.81
C ARG A 259 17.57 0.49 -5.86
N ARG A 260 18.26 0.80 -4.76
CA ARG A 260 19.73 0.65 -4.67
C ARG A 260 20.20 -0.76 -4.30
N ARG A 261 19.33 -1.66 -3.80
CA ARG A 261 19.69 -3.02 -3.38
C ARG A 261 19.37 -4.11 -4.42
N SER A 262 18.37 -3.92 -5.29
CA SER A 262 17.98 -4.92 -6.29
C SER A 262 18.92 -5.04 -7.50
N ALA A 263 19.81 -4.07 -7.72
CA ALA A 263 20.76 -4.08 -8.85
C ALA A 263 21.93 -5.08 -8.73
N ARG A 264 21.99 -5.90 -7.66
CA ARG A 264 22.99 -6.98 -7.56
C ARG A 264 22.32 -8.35 -7.61
N PRO A 265 22.66 -9.21 -8.59
CA PRO A 265 22.29 -10.63 -8.51
C PRO A 265 22.96 -11.24 -7.28
N ARG A 266 22.16 -11.71 -6.31
CA ARG A 266 22.67 -12.41 -5.13
C ARG A 266 22.91 -13.88 -5.47
N THR A 267 24.18 -14.24 -5.60
CA THR A 267 24.69 -15.62 -5.49
C THR A 267 24.39 -16.17 -4.09
N PRO A 268 24.10 -17.48 -3.90
CA PRO A 268 23.71 -18.00 -2.60
C PRO A 268 24.92 -18.02 -1.65
N ALA A 269 24.91 -17.14 -0.66
CA ALA A 269 25.87 -17.16 0.43
C ALA A 269 25.15 -17.40 1.76
N THR A 270 25.55 -18.50 2.38
CA THR A 270 25.28 -18.95 3.74
C THR A 270 25.63 -17.88 4.77
N GLY A 271 24.82 -17.73 5.83
CA GLY A 271 25.25 -17.14 7.10
C GLY A 271 24.66 -15.78 7.47
N ASN A 272 23.71 -15.84 8.42
CA ASN A 272 23.53 -14.98 9.60
C ASN A 272 23.98 -13.50 9.57
N ALA A 273 23.03 -12.58 9.73
CA ALA A 273 23.17 -11.35 10.52
C ALA A 273 21.82 -10.64 10.68
N LEU A 274 21.16 -10.86 11.81
CA LEU A 274 20.13 -9.97 12.35
C LEU A 274 20.86 -8.78 12.99
N SER A 275 20.82 -7.60 12.36
CA SER A 275 21.22 -6.35 12.99
C SER A 275 20.03 -5.41 12.97
N GLY A 276 19.61 -5.02 14.17
CA GLY A 276 18.42 -4.22 14.44
C GLY A 276 18.45 -2.86 13.77
N ASP A 277 17.40 -2.62 13.02
CA ASP A 277 16.80 -1.33 12.74
C ASP A 277 15.41 -1.69 12.21
N ASP A 278 14.40 -1.71 13.08
CA ASP A 278 13.01 -1.92 12.67
C ASP A 278 12.47 -0.58 12.14
N PRO A 279 12.35 -0.36 10.82
CA PRO A 279 11.65 0.79 10.32
C PRO A 279 10.17 0.66 10.68
N LYS A 280 9.55 1.77 11.09
CA LYS A 280 8.12 1.81 11.39
C LYS A 280 7.32 1.50 10.11
N PHE A 281 6.84 0.26 10.00
CA PHE A 281 6.00 -0.23 8.89
C PHE A 281 4.58 0.30 9.05
N GLY A 282 4.08 1.03 8.04
CA GLY A 282 2.68 1.41 7.93
C GLY A 282 2.02 0.58 6.85
N GLY A 283 0.87 -0.05 7.17
CA GLY A 283 0.07 -0.85 6.23
C GLY A 283 0.75 -2.16 5.84
N GLY A 284 0.62 -3.21 6.65
CA GLY A 284 1.18 -4.52 6.31
C GLY A 284 0.33 -5.22 5.24
N ILE A 285 0.97 -5.74 4.19
CA ILE A 285 0.34 -6.65 3.23
C ILE A 285 -0.19 -7.86 4.01
N THR A 286 -1.49 -8.12 3.90
CA THR A 286 -2.19 -9.23 4.59
C THR A 286 -2.38 -10.46 3.71
N GLN A 287 -1.85 -10.45 2.49
CA GLN A 287 -1.99 -11.55 1.53
C GLN A 287 -0.79 -12.50 1.60
N CYS A 288 -1.06 -13.80 1.43
CA CYS A 288 -0.05 -14.82 1.22
C CYS A 288 -0.04 -15.19 -0.27
N CYS A 289 1.15 -15.28 -0.85
CA CYS A 289 1.37 -15.84 -2.17
C CYS A 289 1.85 -17.28 -2.03
#